data_AF-A0A146KHQ9-F1
#
_entry.id   AF-A0A146KHQ9-F1
#
_cell.length_a   1.000
_cell.length_b   1.000
_cell.length_c   1.000
_cell.angle_alpha   90.00
_cell.angle_beta   90.00
_cell.angle_gamma   90.00
#
_symmetry.space_group_name_H-M   'P 1'
#
loop_
_entity.id
_entity.type
_entity.pdbx_description
1 polymer ?
#
loop_
_entity_poly.entity_id
_entity_poly.type
_entity_poly.pdbx_seq_one_letter_code
_entity_poly.pdbx_strand_id
1 'polypeptide(L)'
;GCCAKPDSSNLQWFIACKRGDLQYVSQNAQDFGCIRDSGHFSITEDQNQTQVEQLDQLNVSSFFVPYSVTIPGFTGLHYAIFYNQKRLIQILAPYSIQMNTLDEIKLPTQHQLPFSQTTPECVNNYQNFKRSVVIPSNSSPIQLSILLNRLQVADLMYEQLSSQLKQQISVLSHVNNQLLNDLMYLTKLGSEEAFELLQKHGKMIIRKEFKYRNVMGLNPTVLAIKEGQNLFLKYYFGLCNHPTFKKIVQKHIEAAQNVDFLVLTKTNKHISDKFNQVYKMYKLYAEKRYPPKPDWLKDHKIEDLEEKESETTQPMKLTMEIPTEIQRMSVTSDQMQESQKVYVQQIVQTMKESVSHRRTTTTKKFLPTEQLETSDVISAGLPAWQSQSDVPLQMQMILKSEDK
;
A
#
# COMPACT_ATOMS: atom_id res chain seq x y z
N GLY A 1 -2.03 7.91 36.76
CA GLY A 1 -1.24 9.01 36.21
C GLY A 1 -2.18 10.12 35.84
N CYS A 2 -1.99 11.32 36.37
CA CYS A 2 -2.78 12.48 36.01
C CYS A 2 -2.53 12.81 34.54
N CYS A 3 -3.55 12.66 33.69
CA CYS A 3 -3.49 13.11 32.31
C CYS A 3 -3.35 14.64 32.32
N ALA A 4 -2.13 15.14 32.10
CA ALA A 4 -1.93 16.55 31.81
C ALA A 4 -2.85 16.92 30.65
N LYS A 5 -3.63 17.99 30.80
CA LYS A 5 -4.45 18.50 29.70
C LYS A 5 -3.53 18.76 28.50
N PRO A 6 -3.93 18.38 27.28
CA PRO A 6 -3.14 18.69 26.10
C PRO A 6 -2.88 20.19 26.07
N ASP A 7 -1.62 20.57 25.85
CA ASP A 7 -1.25 21.97 25.69
C ASP A 7 -2.11 22.59 24.58
N SER A 8 -2.77 23.70 24.88
CA SER A 8 -3.66 24.41 23.95
C SER A 8 -2.97 24.73 22.62
N SER A 9 -1.65 24.91 22.63
CA SER A 9 -0.82 25.15 21.45
C SER A 9 -0.84 23.97 20.47
N ASN A 10 -0.75 22.73 20.98
CA ASN A 10 -0.77 21.51 20.18
C ASN A 10 -2.13 21.30 19.50
N LEU A 11 -3.21 21.58 20.22
CA LEU A 11 -4.55 21.48 19.64
C LEU A 11 -4.72 22.48 18.48
N GLN A 12 -4.27 23.72 18.65
CA GLN A 12 -4.32 24.74 17.60
C GLN A 12 -3.48 24.35 16.38
N TRP A 13 -2.30 23.75 16.59
CA TRP A 13 -1.46 23.22 15.50
C TRP A 13 -2.19 22.20 14.63
N PHE A 14 -2.83 21.19 15.24
CA PHE A 14 -3.54 20.18 14.47
C PHE A 14 -4.80 20.74 13.81
N ILE A 15 -5.51 21.69 14.43
CA ILE A 15 -6.63 22.39 13.80
C ILE A 15 -6.15 23.15 12.56
N ALA A 16 -5.04 23.88 12.64
CA ALA A 16 -4.45 24.61 11.53
C ALA A 16 -4.06 23.68 10.37
N CYS A 17 -3.42 22.54 10.67
CA CYS A 17 -3.10 21.52 9.68
C CYS A 17 -4.37 20.97 9.01
N LYS A 18 -5.38 20.55 9.79
CA LYS A 18 -6.64 20.01 9.25
C LYS A 18 -7.36 21.01 8.35
N ARG A 19 -7.33 22.31 8.70
CA ARG A 19 -8.01 23.39 7.96
C ARG A 19 -7.21 23.96 6.79
N GLY A 20 -5.96 23.57 6.59
CA GLY A 20 -5.17 24.14 5.49
C GLY A 20 -4.63 25.55 5.78
N ASP A 21 -4.49 25.97 7.04
CA ASP A 21 -3.98 27.31 7.40
C ASP A 21 -2.48 27.41 7.11
N LEU A 22 -2.14 27.79 5.88
CA LEU A 22 -0.77 27.88 5.40
C LEU A 22 0.07 28.86 6.20
N GLN A 23 -0.51 29.98 6.64
CA GLN A 23 0.23 31.02 7.34
C GLN A 23 0.64 30.53 8.73
N TYR A 24 -0.32 30.03 9.51
CA TYR A 24 -0.05 29.50 10.84
C TYR A 24 0.92 28.31 10.77
N VAL A 25 0.68 27.38 9.84
CA VAL A 25 1.56 26.20 9.71
C VAL A 25 2.97 26.61 9.32
N SER A 26 3.15 27.52 8.37
CA SER A 26 4.49 27.98 7.96
C SER A 26 5.28 28.63 9.10
N GLN A 27 4.61 29.39 9.96
CA GLN A 27 5.24 30.06 11.11
C GLN A 27 5.67 29.08 12.21
N ASN A 28 4.97 27.94 12.33
CA ASN A 28 5.10 27.02 13.45
C ASN A 28 5.69 25.65 13.06
N ALA A 29 5.96 25.39 11.78
CA ALA A 29 6.37 24.06 11.29
C ALA A 29 7.68 23.55 11.90
N GLN A 30 8.62 24.43 12.20
CA GLN A 30 9.88 24.05 12.83
C GLN A 30 9.68 23.48 14.24
N ASP A 31 8.79 24.09 15.02
CA ASP A 31 8.58 23.73 16.42
C ASP A 31 7.61 22.56 16.57
N PHE A 32 6.57 22.51 15.71
CA PHE A 32 5.48 21.56 15.84
C PHE A 32 5.46 20.46 14.76
N GLY A 33 6.32 20.52 13.74
CA GLY A 33 6.30 19.62 12.58
C GLY A 33 6.39 18.13 12.93
N CYS A 34 7.13 17.81 13.99
CA CYS A 34 7.33 16.44 14.49
C CYS A 34 6.37 16.05 15.62
N ILE A 35 5.48 16.93 16.07
CA ILE A 35 4.56 16.63 17.16
C ILE A 35 3.46 15.69 16.66
N ARG A 36 3.11 14.75 17.52
CA ARG A 36 2.06 13.75 17.28
C ARG A 36 0.79 14.13 18.02
N ASP A 37 -0.35 13.91 17.38
CA ASP A 37 -1.66 14.18 17.94
C ASP A 37 -1.93 13.19 19.07
N SER A 38 -2.11 13.72 20.27
CA SER A 38 -2.40 12.95 21.48
C SER A 38 -3.90 12.87 21.78
N GLY A 39 -4.74 13.45 20.92
CA GLY A 39 -6.19 13.38 21.03
C GLY A 39 -6.72 11.96 20.89
N HIS A 40 -7.95 11.75 21.37
CA HIS A 40 -8.63 10.47 21.17
C HIS A 40 -9.15 10.33 19.74
N PHE A 41 -9.14 9.11 19.24
CA PHE A 41 -9.70 8.82 17.93
C PHE A 41 -11.15 9.29 17.86
N SER A 42 -11.45 10.17 16.92
CA SER A 42 -12.80 10.71 16.72
C SER A 42 -13.01 11.08 15.26
N ILE A 43 -14.24 10.91 14.80
CA ILE A 43 -14.71 11.37 13.50
C ILE A 43 -15.93 12.23 13.79
N THR A 44 -15.88 13.49 13.38
CA THR A 44 -16.97 14.46 13.57
C THR A 44 -17.33 15.04 12.21
N GLU A 45 -18.61 15.08 11.88
CA GLU A 45 -19.11 15.73 10.66
C GLU A 45 -18.87 17.24 10.77
N ASP A 46 -18.20 17.83 9.76
CA ASP A 46 -17.87 19.25 9.80
C ASP A 46 -18.94 20.07 9.08
N GLN A 47 -19.94 20.54 9.84
CA GLN A 47 -21.06 21.31 9.29
C GLN A 47 -20.64 22.60 8.59
N ASN A 48 -19.45 23.13 8.89
CA ASN A 48 -18.97 24.42 8.37
C ASN A 48 -18.26 24.29 7.01
N GLN A 49 -17.92 23.08 6.54
CA GLN A 49 -17.15 22.91 5.30
C GLN A 49 -17.98 23.05 4.02
N THR A 50 -19.31 22.93 4.11
CA THR A 50 -20.24 23.04 2.96
C THR A 50 -20.17 24.39 2.22
N GLN A 51 -19.59 25.43 2.83
CA GLN A 51 -19.45 26.76 2.19
C GLN A 51 -18.12 26.95 1.44
N VAL A 52 -17.05 26.22 1.79
CA VAL A 52 -15.74 26.34 1.12
C VAL A 52 -15.72 25.62 -0.24
N GLU A 53 -16.61 24.66 -0.43
CA GLU A 53 -16.75 23.87 -1.65
C GLU A 53 -16.97 24.71 -2.91
N GLN A 54 -17.55 25.90 -2.83
CA GLN A 54 -17.91 26.69 -4.03
C GLN A 54 -16.72 27.47 -4.63
N LEU A 55 -15.66 27.76 -3.88
CA LEU A 55 -14.50 28.51 -4.42
C LEU A 55 -13.40 27.61 -4.96
N ASP A 56 -13.14 26.46 -4.35
CA ASP A 56 -12.05 25.56 -4.76
C ASP A 56 -12.43 24.62 -5.92
N GLN A 57 -13.72 24.44 -6.21
CA GLN A 57 -14.21 23.67 -7.37
C GLN A 57 -13.76 24.25 -8.72
N LEU A 58 -13.31 25.50 -8.77
CA LEU A 58 -12.88 26.15 -10.00
C LEU A 58 -11.43 25.82 -10.40
N ASN A 59 -10.60 25.18 -9.56
CA ASN A 59 -9.18 25.06 -9.92
C ASN A 59 -8.46 23.73 -9.71
N VAL A 60 -8.86 22.80 -8.85
CA VAL A 60 -8.20 21.48 -8.80
C VAL A 60 -9.17 20.45 -8.26
N SER A 61 -9.10 19.22 -8.75
CA SER A 61 -9.75 18.02 -8.23
C SER A 61 -9.38 17.71 -6.76
N SER A 62 -9.73 18.60 -5.84
CA SER A 62 -9.52 18.42 -4.41
C SER A 62 -10.52 17.37 -3.92
N PHE A 63 -9.99 16.24 -3.45
CA PHE A 63 -10.80 15.24 -2.80
C PHE A 63 -11.36 15.84 -1.49
N PHE A 64 -12.67 16.03 -1.44
CA PHE A 64 -13.35 16.56 -0.28
C PHE A 64 -13.57 15.47 0.79
N VAL A 65 -13.19 15.77 2.03
CA VAL A 65 -13.41 14.89 3.19
C VAL A 65 -14.47 15.55 4.07
N PRO A 66 -15.74 15.09 4.08
CA PRO A 66 -16.86 15.78 4.75
C PRO A 66 -16.84 15.71 6.30
N TYR A 67 -15.71 15.33 6.88
CA TYR A 67 -15.59 15.08 8.31
C TYR A 67 -14.19 15.47 8.79
N SER A 68 -14.15 15.99 10.02
CA SER A 68 -12.92 16.21 10.76
C SER A 68 -12.58 14.94 11.55
N VAL A 69 -11.40 14.39 11.29
CA VAL A 69 -10.85 13.22 12.01
C VAL A 69 -9.76 13.66 12.97
N THR A 70 -9.76 13.07 14.16
CA THR A 70 -8.60 13.04 15.07
C THR A 70 -8.09 11.61 15.14
N ILE A 71 -6.80 11.43 14.88
CA ILE A 71 -6.13 10.14 14.80
C ILE A 71 -4.92 10.19 15.74
N PRO A 72 -4.92 9.43 16.84
CA PRO A 72 -3.78 9.38 17.75
C PRO A 72 -2.50 9.00 17.01
N GLY A 73 -1.40 9.68 17.33
CA GLY A 73 -0.10 9.40 16.74
C GLY A 73 0.16 10.04 15.37
N PHE A 74 -0.84 10.63 14.71
CA PHE A 74 -0.64 11.38 13.46
C PHE A 74 0.13 12.68 13.68
N THR A 75 0.97 13.04 12.72
CA THR A 75 1.62 14.36 12.67
C THR A 75 0.84 15.30 11.76
N GLY A 76 1.23 16.58 11.72
CA GLY A 76 0.68 17.54 10.76
C GLY A 76 0.77 17.04 9.30
N LEU A 77 1.89 16.41 8.91
CA LEU A 77 2.06 15.87 7.56
C LEU A 77 1.10 14.72 7.25
N HIS A 78 0.85 13.82 8.21
CA HIS A 78 -0.13 12.75 8.03
C HIS A 78 -1.53 13.31 7.76
N TYR A 79 -1.93 14.36 8.49
CA TYR A 79 -3.19 15.06 8.21
C TYR A 79 -3.17 15.76 6.85
N ALA A 80 -2.09 16.45 6.49
CA ALA A 80 -1.98 17.10 5.19
C ALA A 80 -2.10 16.10 4.03
N ILE A 81 -1.57 14.88 4.17
CA ILE A 81 -1.75 13.78 3.21
C ILE A 81 -3.21 13.32 3.18
N PHE A 82 -3.81 13.12 4.36
CA PHE A 82 -5.19 12.66 4.49
C PHE A 82 -6.19 13.61 3.82
N TYR A 83 -6.06 14.92 4.06
CA TYR A 83 -6.86 15.98 3.46
C TYR A 83 -6.35 16.44 2.08
N ASN A 84 -5.33 15.77 1.52
CA ASN A 84 -4.77 16.06 0.19
C ASN A 84 -4.30 17.52 -0.01
N GLN A 85 -3.72 18.12 1.03
CA GLN A 85 -3.28 19.52 1.08
C GLN A 85 -1.84 19.69 0.59
N LYS A 86 -1.65 19.66 -0.73
CA LYS A 86 -0.32 19.67 -1.40
C LYS A 86 0.63 20.78 -0.90
N ARG A 87 0.13 22.00 -0.70
CA ARG A 87 0.94 23.14 -0.22
C ARG A 87 1.45 22.92 1.19
N LEU A 88 0.64 22.34 2.08
CA LEU A 88 1.06 22.00 3.43
C LEU A 88 2.10 20.87 3.43
N ILE A 89 1.95 19.88 2.55
CA ILE A 89 2.95 18.82 2.40
C ILE A 89 4.32 19.41 2.08
N GLN A 90 4.39 20.39 1.17
CA GLN A 90 5.66 21.04 0.83
C GLN A 90 6.32 21.72 2.05
N ILE A 91 5.52 22.32 2.93
CA ILE A 91 5.98 22.96 4.17
C ILE A 91 6.40 21.92 5.22
N LEU A 92 5.64 20.83 5.37
CA LEU A 92 5.76 19.90 6.50
C LEU A 92 6.70 18.73 6.24
N ALA A 93 6.88 18.31 5.00
CA ALA A 93 7.72 17.18 4.62
C ALA A 93 9.18 17.31 5.10
N PRO A 94 9.86 18.48 4.98
CA PRO A 94 11.23 18.64 5.47
C PRO A 94 11.42 18.28 6.95
N TYR A 95 10.36 18.44 7.75
CA TYR A 95 10.39 18.18 9.19
C TYR A 95 9.95 16.75 9.54
N SER A 96 8.99 16.19 8.80
CA SER A 96 8.25 15.01 9.26
C SER A 96 8.13 13.85 8.26
N ILE A 97 8.83 13.89 7.13
CA ILE A 97 8.79 12.81 6.13
C ILE A 97 9.30 11.45 6.65
N GLN A 98 10.09 11.44 7.72
CA GLN A 98 10.59 10.23 8.40
C GLN A 98 9.66 9.76 9.53
N MET A 99 8.58 10.50 9.81
CA MET A 99 7.66 10.16 10.89
C MET A 99 6.63 9.17 10.39
N ASN A 100 6.73 7.92 10.85
CA ASN A 100 5.79 6.87 10.47
C ASN A 100 4.53 6.90 11.34
N THR A 101 3.45 6.25 10.88
CA THR A 101 2.27 5.96 11.70
C THR A 101 2.64 5.08 12.88
N LEU A 102 2.02 5.28 14.05
CA LEU A 102 2.29 4.42 15.22
C LEU A 102 1.44 3.15 15.16
N ASP A 103 0.13 3.34 15.01
CA ASP A 103 -0.85 2.27 15.10
C ASP A 103 -1.41 1.91 13.72
N GLU A 104 -2.03 0.73 13.65
CA GLU A 104 -2.87 0.38 12.51
C GLU A 104 -4.15 1.21 12.58
N ILE A 105 -4.47 1.90 11.49
CA ILE A 105 -5.56 2.86 11.45
C ILE A 105 -6.52 2.49 10.34
N LYS A 106 -7.80 2.60 10.63
CA LYS A 106 -8.87 2.36 9.67
C LYS A 106 -9.48 3.68 9.26
N LEU A 107 -9.26 4.07 8.01
CA LEU A 107 -9.71 5.36 7.50
C LEU A 107 -10.92 5.18 6.59
N PRO A 108 -11.99 5.96 6.78
CA PRO A 108 -13.12 5.95 5.86
C PRO A 108 -12.71 6.42 4.46
N THR A 109 -13.28 5.79 3.43
CA THR A 109 -13.04 6.15 2.03
C THR A 109 -14.35 6.20 1.25
N GLN A 110 -14.45 7.11 0.28
CA GLN A 110 -15.60 7.18 -0.63
C GLN A 110 -15.54 6.09 -1.72
N HIS A 111 -14.33 5.79 -2.19
CA HIS A 111 -14.10 4.82 -3.25
C HIS A 111 -13.52 3.51 -2.70
N GLN A 112 -13.76 2.44 -3.46
CA GLN A 112 -13.11 1.17 -3.21
C GLN A 112 -11.66 1.29 -3.66
N LEU A 113 -10.74 1.15 -2.70
CA LEU A 113 -9.30 1.12 -2.97
C LEU A 113 -8.84 -0.35 -3.03
N PRO A 114 -7.76 -0.68 -3.76
CA PRO A 114 -7.22 -2.05 -3.76
C PRO A 114 -6.80 -2.58 -2.38
N PHE A 115 -6.62 -1.67 -1.42
CA PHE A 115 -6.29 -1.96 -0.02
C PHE A 115 -7.52 -1.89 0.91
N SER A 116 -8.70 -1.63 0.35
CA SER A 116 -9.93 -1.58 1.14
C SER A 116 -10.32 -2.97 1.61
N GLN A 117 -10.69 -3.05 2.88
CA GLN A 117 -11.34 -4.22 3.45
C GLN A 117 -12.80 -3.90 3.64
N THR A 118 -13.69 -4.83 3.27
CA THR A 118 -15.08 -4.79 3.71
C THR A 118 -15.08 -4.94 5.21
N THR A 119 -15.57 -3.91 5.90
CA THR A 119 -15.61 -3.91 7.36
C THR A 119 -16.65 -4.92 7.82
N PRO A 120 -16.32 -5.89 8.67
CA PRO A 120 -17.35 -6.61 9.42
C PRO A 120 -18.17 -5.57 10.18
N GLU A 121 -19.49 -5.73 10.24
CA GLU A 121 -20.48 -4.77 10.77
C GLU A 121 -20.23 -4.32 12.22
N CYS A 122 -19.25 -4.89 12.92
CA CYS A 122 -19.05 -4.80 14.36
C CYS A 122 -18.27 -3.58 14.88
N VAL A 123 -17.97 -2.54 14.08
CA VAL A 123 -17.35 -1.31 14.62
C VAL A 123 -18.39 -0.20 14.70
N ASN A 124 -19.11 -0.17 15.82
CA ASN A 124 -20.28 0.70 16.08
C ASN A 124 -20.05 2.21 15.83
N ASN A 125 -18.82 2.69 15.74
CA ASN A 125 -18.51 4.10 15.47
C ASN A 125 -18.35 4.44 13.98
N TYR A 126 -18.41 3.45 13.08
CA TYR A 126 -18.26 3.63 11.63
C TYR A 126 -19.53 3.30 10.84
N GLN A 127 -20.69 3.22 11.50
CA GLN A 127 -21.94 2.74 10.88
C GLN A 127 -22.34 3.48 9.59
N ASN A 128 -21.83 4.70 9.39
CA ASN A 128 -22.14 5.51 8.21
C ASN A 128 -21.15 5.32 7.04
N PHE A 129 -20.02 4.62 7.23
CA PHE A 129 -19.02 4.45 6.18
C PHE A 129 -19.08 3.06 5.55
N LYS A 130 -19.55 3.00 4.30
CA LYS A 130 -19.61 1.73 3.53
C LYS A 130 -18.23 1.14 3.23
N ARG A 131 -17.18 1.96 3.22
CA ARG A 131 -15.84 1.58 2.79
C ARG A 131 -14.79 2.22 3.68
N SER A 132 -13.71 1.47 3.88
CA SER A 132 -12.54 1.93 4.62
C SER A 132 -11.27 1.33 4.03
N VAL A 133 -10.17 2.03 4.24
CA VAL A 133 -8.82 1.55 3.97
C VAL A 133 -8.10 1.31 5.29
N VAL A 134 -7.39 0.19 5.37
CA VAL A 134 -6.54 -0.13 6.52
C VAL A 134 -5.13 0.36 6.20
N ILE A 135 -4.65 1.28 7.03
CA ILE A 135 -3.28 1.77 7.02
C ILE A 135 -2.51 0.97 8.07
N PRO A 136 -1.53 0.15 7.68
CA PRO A 136 -0.74 -0.60 8.64
C PRO A 136 0.04 0.34 9.57
N SER A 137 0.29 -0.13 10.79
CA SER A 137 1.24 0.53 11.70
C SER A 137 2.62 0.62 11.06
N ASN A 138 3.38 1.63 11.50
CA ASN A 138 4.70 1.94 10.98
C ASN A 138 4.71 2.20 9.47
N SER A 139 3.64 2.77 8.90
CA SER A 139 3.63 3.19 7.49
C SER A 139 4.29 4.55 7.33
N SER A 140 5.17 4.70 6.33
CA SER A 140 5.76 6.01 6.02
C SER A 140 4.71 6.98 5.47
N PRO A 141 4.97 8.29 5.49
CA PRO A 141 4.12 9.28 4.81
C PRO A 141 3.90 8.97 3.33
N ILE A 142 4.91 8.43 2.63
CA ILE A 142 4.78 8.01 1.23
C ILE A 142 3.84 6.81 1.11
N GLN A 143 3.99 5.79 1.97
CA GLN A 143 3.09 4.63 1.99
C GLN A 143 1.65 5.04 2.28
N LEU A 144 1.44 5.94 3.24
CA LEU A 144 0.12 6.50 3.52
C LEU A 144 -0.48 7.16 2.27
N SER A 145 0.30 7.94 1.53
CA SER A 145 -0.19 8.58 0.31
C SER A 145 -0.55 7.56 -0.79
N ILE A 146 0.21 6.49 -0.96
CA ILE A 146 -0.10 5.42 -1.93
C ILE A 146 -1.34 4.64 -1.50
N LEU A 147 -1.44 4.28 -0.22
CA LEU A 147 -2.57 3.55 0.35
C LEU A 147 -3.89 4.32 0.23
N LEU A 148 -3.84 5.66 0.34
CA LEU A 148 -4.97 6.56 0.13
C LEU A 148 -5.22 6.93 -1.34
N ASN A 149 -4.45 6.36 -2.28
CA ASN A 149 -4.46 6.68 -3.70
C ASN A 149 -4.28 8.19 -3.97
N ARG A 150 -3.34 8.82 -3.25
CA ARG A 150 -2.92 10.22 -3.40
C ARG A 150 -1.57 10.29 -4.11
N LEU A 151 -1.51 9.74 -5.32
CA LEU A 151 -0.24 9.58 -6.04
C LEU A 151 0.45 10.91 -6.39
N GLN A 152 -0.32 11.99 -6.57
CA GLN A 152 0.24 13.34 -6.73
C GLN A 152 0.95 13.85 -5.46
N VAL A 153 0.52 13.40 -4.28
CA VAL A 153 1.17 13.72 -3.01
C VAL A 153 2.43 12.87 -2.85
N ALA A 154 2.37 11.59 -3.22
CA ALA A 154 3.55 10.72 -3.29
C ALA A 154 4.63 11.30 -4.22
N ASP A 155 4.20 11.80 -5.39
CA ASP A 155 5.06 12.48 -6.38
C ASP A 155 5.84 13.65 -5.78
N LEU A 156 5.15 14.57 -5.11
CA LEU A 156 5.76 15.72 -4.44
C LEU A 156 6.80 15.29 -3.38
N MET A 157 6.50 14.26 -2.61
CA MET A 157 7.43 13.76 -1.60
C MET A 157 8.66 13.09 -2.22
N TYR A 158 8.51 12.33 -3.30
CA TYR A 158 9.65 11.77 -4.04
C TYR A 158 10.51 12.86 -4.69
N GLU A 159 9.90 13.93 -5.23
CA GLU A 159 10.61 15.10 -5.75
C GLU A 159 11.45 15.75 -4.65
N GLN A 160 10.89 15.96 -3.46
CA GLN A 160 11.64 16.51 -2.33
C GLN A 160 12.80 15.62 -1.90
N LEU A 161 12.57 14.30 -1.77
CA LEU A 161 13.61 13.33 -1.42
C LEU A 161 14.74 13.26 -2.44
N SER A 162 14.46 13.51 -3.73
CA SER A 162 15.48 13.48 -4.79
C SER A 162 16.62 14.48 -4.53
N SER A 163 16.36 15.55 -3.78
CA SER A 163 17.33 16.56 -3.40
C SER A 163 18.05 16.28 -2.05
N GLN A 164 17.61 15.26 -1.30
CA GLN A 164 18.03 15.01 0.08
C GLN A 164 18.55 13.58 0.29
N LEU A 165 19.75 13.29 -0.24
CA LEU A 165 20.36 11.95 -0.27
C LEU A 165 20.32 11.19 1.07
N LYS A 166 20.62 11.87 2.19
CA LYS A 166 20.61 11.24 3.52
C LYS A 166 19.22 10.76 3.92
N GLN A 167 18.19 11.58 3.71
CA GLN A 167 16.81 11.23 4.02
C GLN A 167 16.28 10.17 3.06
N GLN A 168 16.64 10.26 1.77
CA GLN A 168 16.27 9.29 0.75
C GLN A 168 16.60 7.85 1.15
N ILE A 169 17.80 7.59 1.67
CA ILE A 169 18.19 6.23 2.07
C ILE A 169 17.30 5.71 3.21
N SER A 170 17.10 6.52 4.25
CA SER A 170 16.29 6.15 5.40
C SER A 170 14.82 5.93 5.02
N VAL A 171 14.25 6.78 4.17
CA VAL A 171 12.83 6.70 3.80
C VAL A 171 12.56 5.57 2.82
N LEU A 172 13.39 5.39 1.79
CA LEU A 172 13.16 4.37 0.76
C LEU A 172 13.61 2.96 1.20
N SER A 173 14.41 2.82 2.25
CA SER A 173 14.68 1.49 2.83
C SER A 173 13.60 1.03 3.81
N HIS A 174 12.62 1.90 4.10
CA HIS A 174 11.59 1.65 5.09
C HIS A 174 10.60 0.57 4.66
N VAL A 175 10.18 -0.24 5.63
CA VAL A 175 9.11 -1.23 5.49
C VAL A 175 8.18 -1.13 6.68
N ASN A 176 6.89 -1.22 6.44
CA ASN A 176 5.90 -1.17 7.52
C ASN A 176 5.71 -2.52 8.20
N ASN A 177 4.75 -2.60 9.12
CA ASN A 177 4.48 -3.83 9.87
C ASN A 177 3.88 -4.98 9.02
N GLN A 178 3.46 -4.71 7.77
CA GLN A 178 3.13 -5.75 6.80
C GLN A 178 4.35 -6.23 5.99
N LEU A 179 5.54 -5.70 6.28
CA LEU A 179 6.78 -5.99 5.57
C LEU A 179 6.66 -5.69 4.08
N LEU A 180 6.07 -4.52 3.77
CA LEU A 180 5.93 -3.98 2.42
C LEU A 180 6.60 -2.62 2.36
N ASN A 181 7.34 -2.38 1.27
CA ASN A 181 7.87 -1.07 0.90
C ASN A 181 6.97 -0.36 -0.12
N ASP A 182 7.35 0.84 -0.51
CA ASP A 182 6.56 1.71 -1.39
C ASP A 182 6.37 1.06 -2.78
N LEU A 183 7.44 0.49 -3.34
CA LEU A 183 7.42 -0.19 -4.64
C LEU A 183 6.45 -1.37 -4.66
N MET A 184 6.37 -2.14 -3.57
CA MET A 184 5.40 -3.21 -3.43
C MET A 184 3.97 -2.66 -3.37
N TYR A 185 3.73 -1.54 -2.69
CA TYR A 185 2.42 -0.89 -2.68
C TYR A 185 2.03 -0.33 -4.06
N LEU A 186 2.95 0.33 -4.77
CA LEU A 186 2.71 0.80 -6.14
C LEU A 186 2.36 -0.36 -7.07
N THR A 187 3.10 -1.47 -6.96
CA THR A 187 2.85 -2.70 -7.72
C THR A 187 1.45 -3.21 -7.43
N LYS A 188 1.07 -3.33 -6.16
CA LYS A 188 -0.22 -3.87 -5.75
C LYS A 188 -1.38 -2.97 -6.18
N LEU A 189 -1.19 -1.65 -6.13
CA LEU A 189 -2.16 -0.67 -6.62
C LEU A 189 -2.40 -0.85 -8.13
N GLY A 190 -1.34 -0.96 -8.91
CA GLY A 190 -1.39 -1.43 -10.30
C GLY A 190 -2.12 -0.54 -11.30
N SER A 191 -2.47 0.69 -10.92
CA SER A 191 -3.08 1.67 -11.83
C SER A 191 -2.05 2.26 -12.80
N GLU A 192 -2.53 2.89 -13.87
CA GLU A 192 -1.65 3.56 -14.84
C GLU A 192 -0.92 4.74 -14.18
N GLU A 193 -1.60 5.51 -13.34
CA GLU A 193 -1.01 6.63 -12.61
C GLU A 193 0.07 6.16 -11.62
N ALA A 194 -0.12 5.00 -10.97
CA ALA A 194 0.89 4.41 -10.11
C ALA A 194 2.13 3.99 -10.90
N PHE A 195 1.91 3.52 -12.13
CA PHE A 195 2.98 3.15 -13.05
C PHE A 195 3.73 4.39 -13.57
N GLU A 196 3.03 5.47 -13.93
CA GLU A 196 3.63 6.76 -14.31
C GLU A 196 4.51 7.31 -13.19
N LEU A 197 4.03 7.25 -11.94
CA LEU A 197 4.82 7.64 -10.77
C LEU A 197 6.11 6.83 -10.65
N LEU A 198 6.02 5.50 -10.83
CA LEU A 198 7.19 4.63 -10.88
C LEU A 198 8.11 4.98 -12.06
N GLN A 199 7.60 5.31 -13.23
CA GLN A 199 8.46 5.67 -14.37
C GLN A 199 9.21 6.97 -14.10
N LYS A 200 8.54 7.98 -13.53
CA LYS A 200 9.12 9.28 -13.19
C LYS A 200 10.24 9.15 -12.16
N HIS A 201 10.02 8.39 -11.09
CA HIS A 201 10.96 8.24 -9.97
C HIS A 201 11.76 6.92 -10.00
N GLY A 202 11.66 6.18 -11.10
CA GLY A 202 12.05 4.77 -11.16
C GLY A 202 13.53 4.52 -10.89
N LYS A 203 14.41 5.42 -11.33
CA LYS A 203 15.85 5.30 -11.05
C LYS A 203 16.13 5.24 -9.55
N MET A 204 15.48 6.11 -8.78
CA MET A 204 15.64 6.21 -7.33
C MET A 204 15.00 5.01 -6.62
N ILE A 205 13.71 4.76 -6.90
CA ILE A 205 12.93 3.71 -6.25
C ILE A 205 13.55 2.32 -6.53
N ILE A 206 13.85 2.00 -7.79
CA ILE A 206 14.38 0.67 -8.16
C ILE A 206 15.75 0.41 -7.52
N ARG A 207 16.63 1.41 -7.43
CA ARG A 207 17.95 1.23 -6.82
C ARG A 207 17.86 0.90 -5.33
N LYS A 208 16.92 1.52 -4.60
CA LYS A 208 16.82 1.35 -3.15
C LYS A 208 15.93 0.18 -2.75
N GLU A 209 14.82 -0.04 -3.45
CA GLU A 209 13.76 -0.94 -2.99
C GLU A 209 13.68 -2.26 -3.74
N PHE A 210 14.18 -2.34 -4.98
CA PHE A 210 13.89 -3.49 -5.84
C PHE A 210 14.52 -4.79 -5.32
N LYS A 211 15.65 -4.73 -4.62
CA LYS A 211 16.31 -5.90 -4.02
C LYS A 211 15.56 -6.46 -2.82
N TYR A 212 14.58 -5.73 -2.27
CA TYR A 212 13.88 -6.12 -1.06
C TYR A 212 13.04 -7.39 -1.26
N ARG A 213 13.10 -8.27 -0.26
CA ARG A 213 12.31 -9.49 -0.16
C ARG A 213 11.90 -9.66 1.30
N ASN A 214 10.61 -9.84 1.56
CA ASN A 214 10.13 -10.07 2.91
C ASN A 214 10.27 -11.55 3.34
N VAL A 215 9.94 -11.82 4.61
CA VAL A 215 10.06 -13.16 5.21
C VAL A 215 9.19 -14.23 4.54
N MET A 216 8.10 -13.81 3.87
CA MET A 216 7.21 -14.71 3.10
C MET A 216 7.73 -14.96 1.68
N GLY A 217 8.90 -14.42 1.35
CA GLY A 217 9.50 -14.50 0.03
C GLY A 217 8.87 -13.57 -1.00
N LEU A 218 7.93 -12.70 -0.60
CA LEU A 218 7.30 -11.72 -1.48
C LEU A 218 8.29 -10.60 -1.79
N ASN A 219 8.32 -10.21 -3.05
CA ASN A 219 9.11 -9.11 -3.60
C ASN A 219 8.29 -8.44 -4.72
N PRO A 220 8.69 -7.27 -5.25
CA PRO A 220 7.93 -6.56 -6.26
C PRO A 220 7.60 -7.38 -7.51
N THR A 221 8.53 -8.21 -8.00
CA THR A 221 8.31 -9.04 -9.19
C THR A 221 7.27 -10.13 -8.95
N VAL A 222 7.36 -10.83 -7.81
CA VAL A 222 6.41 -11.88 -7.43
C VAL A 222 5.03 -11.29 -7.15
N LEU A 223 4.99 -10.11 -6.54
CA LEU A 223 3.75 -9.39 -6.30
C LEU A 223 3.08 -8.97 -7.61
N ALA A 224 3.83 -8.44 -8.58
CA ALA A 224 3.28 -8.10 -9.91
C ALA A 224 2.67 -9.31 -10.61
N ILE A 225 3.30 -10.47 -10.50
CA ILE A 225 2.77 -11.73 -11.02
C ILE A 225 1.47 -12.11 -10.31
N LYS A 226 1.49 -12.14 -8.97
CA LYS A 226 0.37 -12.58 -8.14
C LYS A 226 -0.87 -11.73 -8.35
N GLU A 227 -0.68 -10.42 -8.50
CA GLU A 227 -1.77 -9.44 -8.64
C GLU A 227 -2.16 -9.19 -10.12
N GLY A 228 -1.52 -9.87 -11.09
CA GLY A 228 -1.85 -9.71 -12.51
C GLY A 228 -1.40 -8.36 -13.12
N GLN A 229 -0.38 -7.73 -12.57
CA GLN A 229 0.03 -6.35 -12.86
C GLN A 229 1.04 -6.29 -14.01
N ASN A 230 0.52 -6.44 -15.23
CA ASN A 230 1.31 -6.59 -16.45
C ASN A 230 2.26 -5.41 -16.74
N LEU A 231 1.83 -4.16 -16.51
CA LEU A 231 2.68 -2.97 -16.76
C LEU A 231 3.94 -2.98 -15.89
N PHE A 232 3.77 -3.22 -14.59
CA PHE A 232 4.87 -3.34 -13.64
C PHE A 232 5.77 -4.53 -13.97
N LEU A 233 5.20 -5.69 -14.29
CA LEU A 233 5.98 -6.87 -14.66
C LEU A 233 6.80 -6.64 -15.93
N LYS A 234 6.23 -6.01 -16.95
CA LYS A 234 6.92 -5.63 -18.18
C LYS A 234 8.10 -4.70 -17.88
N TYR A 235 7.91 -3.71 -17.00
CA TYR A 235 8.98 -2.81 -16.58
C TYR A 235 10.09 -3.56 -15.83
N TYR A 236 9.75 -4.45 -14.89
CA TYR A 236 10.73 -5.25 -14.16
C TYR A 236 11.53 -6.20 -15.05
N PHE A 237 10.89 -6.86 -16.01
CA PHE A 237 11.61 -7.66 -16.99
C PHE A 237 12.43 -6.81 -17.95
N GLY A 238 12.03 -5.57 -18.23
CA GLY A 238 12.86 -4.59 -18.94
C GLY A 238 14.17 -4.27 -18.22
N LEU A 239 14.22 -4.39 -16.88
CA LEU A 239 15.45 -4.23 -16.11
C LEU A 239 16.48 -5.34 -16.39
N CYS A 240 16.04 -6.52 -16.86
CA CYS A 240 16.93 -7.64 -17.18
C CYS A 240 17.90 -7.36 -18.35
N ASN A 241 17.73 -6.24 -19.05
CA ASN A 241 18.73 -5.73 -19.99
C ASN A 241 20.04 -5.28 -19.28
N HIS A 242 20.04 -5.14 -17.95
CA HIS A 242 21.23 -4.90 -17.15
C HIS A 242 21.63 -6.15 -16.35
N PRO A 243 22.91 -6.58 -16.33
CA PRO A 243 23.34 -7.81 -15.67
C PRO A 243 22.99 -7.88 -14.17
N THR A 244 23.19 -6.80 -13.42
CA THR A 244 22.84 -6.71 -11.99
C THR A 244 21.36 -6.95 -11.74
N PHE A 245 20.46 -6.23 -12.43
CA PHE A 245 19.02 -6.40 -12.27
C PHE A 245 18.53 -7.73 -12.79
N LYS A 246 19.13 -8.28 -13.86
CA LYS A 246 18.85 -9.64 -14.33
C LYS A 246 19.07 -10.68 -13.24
N LYS A 247 20.18 -10.60 -12.50
CA LYS A 247 20.45 -11.49 -11.35
C LYS A 247 19.39 -11.33 -10.24
N ILE A 248 18.96 -10.10 -9.96
CA ILE A 248 17.93 -9.81 -8.94
C ILE A 248 16.58 -10.41 -9.36
N VAL A 249 16.12 -10.15 -10.59
CA VAL A 249 14.87 -10.69 -11.13
C VAL A 249 14.90 -12.22 -11.14
N GLN A 250 16.02 -12.82 -11.54
CA GLN A 250 16.17 -14.27 -11.50
C GLN A 250 15.96 -14.82 -10.08
N LYS A 251 16.61 -14.24 -9.07
CA LYS A 251 16.40 -14.61 -7.65
C LYS A 251 14.95 -14.43 -7.20
N HIS A 252 14.28 -13.37 -7.65
CA HIS A 252 12.86 -13.15 -7.35
C HIS A 252 11.98 -14.26 -7.91
N ILE A 253 12.20 -14.65 -9.17
CA ILE A 253 11.43 -15.71 -9.84
C ILE A 253 11.72 -17.08 -9.23
N GLU A 254 12.98 -17.40 -8.94
CA GLU A 254 13.37 -18.64 -8.25
C GLU A 254 12.70 -18.75 -6.87
N ALA A 255 12.65 -17.63 -6.12
CA ALA A 255 11.91 -17.57 -4.87
C ALA A 255 10.39 -17.82 -5.04
N ALA A 256 9.82 -17.42 -6.19
CA ALA A 256 8.42 -17.62 -6.55
C ALA A 256 8.09 -19.06 -6.95
N GLN A 257 9.05 -19.80 -7.51
CA GLN A 257 8.84 -21.19 -7.94
C GLN A 257 8.51 -22.11 -6.76
N ASN A 258 8.94 -21.74 -5.55
CA ASN A 258 8.52 -22.40 -4.31
C ASN A 258 7.06 -22.10 -3.91
N VAL A 259 6.41 -21.11 -4.53
CA VAL A 259 5.06 -20.61 -4.19
C VAL A 259 4.01 -21.08 -5.21
N ASP A 260 4.29 -22.12 -5.99
CA ASP A 260 3.32 -22.76 -6.89
C ASP A 260 2.76 -21.79 -7.95
N PHE A 261 3.66 -21.03 -8.60
CA PHE A 261 3.40 -20.15 -9.75
C PHE A 261 2.51 -20.80 -10.84
N LEU A 262 2.69 -22.10 -11.07
CA LEU A 262 1.92 -22.90 -12.01
C LEU A 262 0.51 -23.23 -11.52
N VAL A 263 0.29 -23.30 -10.21
CA VAL A 263 -1.05 -23.55 -9.65
C VAL A 263 -1.90 -22.29 -9.79
N LEU A 264 -1.36 -21.11 -9.44
CA LEU A 264 -2.08 -19.83 -9.56
C LEU A 264 -2.53 -19.52 -10.99
N THR A 265 -1.74 -19.92 -12.00
CA THR A 265 -2.06 -19.72 -13.41
C THR A 265 -2.94 -20.83 -14.01
N LYS A 266 -3.03 -22.01 -13.39
CA LYS A 266 -3.80 -23.16 -13.93
C LYS A 266 -5.16 -23.37 -13.27
N THR A 267 -5.35 -23.04 -11.99
CA THR A 267 -6.59 -23.37 -11.26
C THR A 267 -7.71 -22.37 -11.49
N ASN A 268 -7.42 -21.13 -11.89
CA ASN A 268 -8.44 -20.15 -12.25
C ASN A 268 -8.79 -20.26 -13.74
N LYS A 269 -9.49 -21.31 -14.20
CA LYS A 269 -9.90 -21.46 -15.62
C LYS A 269 -10.70 -20.26 -16.20
N HIS A 270 -11.20 -19.35 -15.37
CA HIS A 270 -11.70 -18.02 -15.74
C HIS A 270 -10.60 -16.95 -15.67
N ILE A 271 -9.42 -17.24 -16.24
CA ILE A 271 -8.24 -16.36 -16.20
C ILE A 271 -8.64 -15.02 -16.81
N SER A 272 -8.75 -13.98 -15.97
CA SER A 272 -8.97 -12.61 -16.47
C SER A 272 -7.85 -12.26 -17.45
N ASP A 273 -8.14 -11.47 -18.49
CA ASP A 273 -7.17 -11.10 -19.53
C ASP A 273 -5.84 -10.57 -18.95
N LYS A 274 -5.88 -9.98 -17.76
CA LYS A 274 -4.70 -9.56 -16.98
C LYS A 274 -3.70 -10.70 -16.76
N PHE A 275 -4.15 -11.87 -16.31
CA PHE A 275 -3.27 -13.01 -16.04
C PHE A 275 -2.73 -13.66 -17.32
N ASN A 276 -3.50 -13.64 -18.41
CA ASN A 276 -3.00 -14.08 -19.73
C ASN A 276 -1.82 -13.21 -20.20
N GLN A 277 -1.90 -11.89 -19.98
CA GLN A 277 -0.81 -10.97 -20.30
C GLN A 277 0.43 -11.24 -19.42
N VAL A 278 0.26 -11.41 -18.11
CA VAL A 278 1.34 -11.78 -17.19
C VAL A 278 2.02 -13.10 -17.61
N TYR A 279 1.23 -14.10 -17.97
CA TYR A 279 1.76 -15.39 -18.42
C TYR A 279 2.54 -15.26 -19.75
N LYS A 280 2.03 -14.47 -20.70
CA LYS A 280 2.75 -14.15 -21.95
C LYS A 280 4.09 -13.45 -21.65
N MET A 281 4.09 -12.49 -20.72
CA MET A 281 5.31 -11.81 -20.29
C MET A 281 6.33 -12.76 -19.64
N TYR A 282 5.87 -13.68 -18.80
CA TYR A 282 6.71 -14.69 -18.20
C TYR A 282 7.33 -15.64 -19.24
N LYS A 283 6.56 -16.08 -20.25
CA LYS A 283 7.09 -16.87 -21.37
C LYS A 283 8.22 -16.15 -22.11
N LEU A 284 8.03 -14.88 -22.44
CA LEU A 284 9.07 -14.06 -23.08
C LEU A 284 10.33 -13.98 -22.21
N TYR A 285 10.18 -13.76 -20.90
CA TYR A 285 11.31 -13.79 -19.96
C TYR A 285 12.05 -15.14 -19.96
N ALA A 286 11.32 -16.26 -19.95
CA ALA A 286 11.90 -17.61 -19.99
C ALA A 286 12.67 -17.87 -21.30
N GLU A 287 12.19 -17.32 -22.41
CA GLU A 287 12.88 -17.31 -23.73
C GLU A 287 14.05 -16.32 -23.78
N LYS A 288 14.40 -15.64 -22.67
CA LYS A 288 15.40 -14.57 -22.57
C LYS A 288 15.10 -13.38 -23.51
N ARG A 289 13.83 -13.16 -23.84
CA ARG A 289 13.33 -12.02 -24.63
C ARG A 289 12.76 -10.98 -23.68
N TYR A 290 13.54 -9.93 -23.44
CA TYR A 290 13.15 -8.89 -22.49
C TYR A 290 12.43 -7.72 -23.19
N PRO A 291 11.48 -7.06 -22.51
CA PRO A 291 10.93 -5.77 -22.95
C PRO A 291 12.00 -4.69 -23.10
N PRO A 292 11.66 -3.56 -23.75
CA PRO A 292 12.51 -2.38 -23.74
C PRO A 292 12.91 -1.98 -22.32
N LYS A 293 14.18 -1.60 -22.14
CA LYS A 293 14.69 -1.11 -20.86
C LYS A 293 14.14 0.29 -20.54
N PRO A 294 13.99 0.66 -19.26
CA PRO A 294 13.67 2.03 -18.87
C PRO A 294 14.72 3.03 -19.36
N ASP A 295 14.30 4.27 -19.64
CA ASP A 295 15.19 5.28 -20.22
C ASP A 295 16.42 5.60 -19.37
N TRP A 296 16.29 5.56 -18.05
CA TRP A 296 17.39 5.81 -17.12
C TRP A 296 18.39 4.65 -17.03
N LEU A 297 18.08 3.47 -17.60
CA LEU A 297 18.96 2.28 -17.62
C LEU A 297 19.91 2.27 -18.83
N LYS A 298 20.17 3.44 -19.44
CA LYS A 298 21.07 3.58 -20.60
C LYS A 298 22.55 3.56 -20.22
N ASP A 299 22.89 3.84 -18.96
CA ASP A 299 24.28 4.01 -18.52
C ASP A 299 24.87 2.73 -17.93
N HIS A 300 26.05 2.31 -18.41
CA HIS A 300 26.81 1.21 -17.83
C HIS A 300 27.46 1.54 -16.46
N LYS A 301 27.34 2.80 -15.98
CA LYS A 301 27.95 3.27 -14.73
C LYS A 301 27.08 3.08 -13.48
N ILE A 302 26.12 2.14 -13.49
CA ILE A 302 25.28 1.89 -12.31
C ILE A 302 26.11 1.26 -11.18
N GLU A 303 27.20 0.55 -11.53
CA GLU A 303 28.05 -0.20 -10.60
C GLU A 303 28.87 0.71 -9.66
N ASP A 304 29.30 1.90 -10.12
CA ASP A 304 30.18 2.80 -9.34
C ASP A 304 29.54 3.42 -8.07
N LEU A 305 28.21 3.39 -7.95
CA LEU A 305 27.51 4.04 -6.83
C LEU A 305 27.16 3.06 -5.69
N GLU A 306 26.87 1.79 -5.99
CA GLU A 306 26.54 0.81 -4.94
C GLU A 306 27.78 0.41 -4.13
N GLU A 307 28.96 0.28 -4.78
CA GLU A 307 30.20 -0.03 -4.08
C GLU A 307 30.63 1.12 -3.15
N LYS A 308 30.53 2.38 -3.61
CA LYS A 308 30.85 3.55 -2.78
C LYS A 308 29.89 3.74 -1.61
N GLU A 309 28.59 3.44 -1.78
CA GLU A 309 27.65 3.50 -0.66
C GLU A 309 27.99 2.45 0.41
N SER A 310 28.40 1.24 0.01
CA SER A 310 28.78 0.18 0.95
C SER A 310 30.07 0.48 1.74
N GLU A 311 31.03 1.21 1.15
CA GLU A 311 32.26 1.62 1.81
C GLU A 311 32.05 2.79 2.80
N THR A 312 31.04 3.63 2.57
CA THR A 312 30.78 4.80 3.43
C THR A 312 29.88 4.47 4.63
N THR A 313 29.10 3.39 4.56
CA THR A 313 28.46 2.79 5.73
C THR A 313 29.39 1.79 6.41
N GLN A 314 30.42 2.28 7.11
CA GLN A 314 30.78 1.58 8.35
C GLN A 314 29.48 1.44 9.17
N PRO A 315 29.23 0.30 9.84
CA PRO A 315 28.07 0.18 10.70
C PRO A 315 28.17 1.30 11.72
N MET A 316 27.38 2.35 11.50
CA MET A 316 27.29 3.47 12.39
C MET A 316 26.70 2.85 13.65
N LYS A 317 27.58 2.51 14.62
CA LYS A 317 27.17 2.30 16.00
C LYS A 317 26.55 3.62 16.40
N LEU A 318 25.25 3.74 16.18
CA LEU A 318 24.43 4.77 16.79
C LEU A 318 24.42 4.44 18.27
N THR A 319 25.49 4.82 18.98
CA THR A 319 25.40 5.13 20.41
C THR A 319 24.62 6.44 20.49
N MET A 320 23.31 6.35 20.25
CA MET A 320 22.39 7.31 20.81
C MET A 320 22.38 7.02 22.30
N GLU A 321 22.96 7.93 23.09
CA GLU A 321 22.59 8.05 24.49
C GLU A 321 21.13 8.50 24.52
N ILE A 322 20.23 7.52 24.51
CA ILE A 322 18.80 7.73 24.70
C ILE A 322 18.64 8.15 26.17
N PRO A 323 18.06 9.34 26.45
CA PRO A 323 17.72 9.73 27.82
C PRO A 323 16.93 8.60 28.48
N THR A 324 17.36 8.20 29.68
CA THR A 324 16.92 7.01 30.43
C THR A 324 15.41 6.91 30.64
N GLU A 325 14.67 7.99 30.37
CA GLU A 325 13.21 8.06 30.45
C GLU A 325 12.45 7.50 29.23
N ILE A 326 13.08 7.35 28.06
CA ILE A 326 12.43 6.80 26.84
C ILE A 326 12.65 5.28 26.69
N GLN A 327 13.56 4.68 27.46
CA GLN A 327 13.87 3.24 27.42
C GLN A 327 12.73 2.30 27.88
N ARG A 328 11.58 2.82 28.32
CA ARG A 328 10.44 1.98 28.74
C ARG A 328 9.41 1.71 27.63
N MET A 329 9.52 2.32 26.45
CA MET A 329 8.52 2.11 25.38
C MET A 329 9.09 1.84 23.98
N SER A 330 10.41 1.85 23.77
CA SER A 330 11.00 1.47 22.49
C SER A 330 11.40 0.00 22.47
N VAL A 331 10.62 -0.83 21.77
CA VAL A 331 11.04 -2.18 21.36
C VAL A 331 12.31 -2.01 20.51
N THR A 332 13.44 -2.54 20.99
CA THR A 332 14.71 -2.43 20.27
C THR A 332 14.63 -3.20 18.94
N SER A 333 15.42 -2.78 17.94
CA SER A 333 15.53 -3.50 16.65
C SER A 333 15.79 -5.00 16.85
N ASP A 334 16.54 -5.36 17.89
CA ASP A 334 16.81 -6.76 18.25
C ASP A 334 15.58 -7.48 18.81
N GLN A 335 14.75 -6.81 19.62
CA GLN A 335 13.45 -7.35 20.04
C GLN A 335 12.46 -7.46 18.89
N MET A 336 12.53 -6.55 17.89
CA MET A 336 11.71 -6.65 16.68
C MET A 336 12.18 -7.84 15.82
N GLN A 337 13.49 -8.04 15.65
CA GLN A 337 14.03 -9.21 14.96
C GLN A 337 13.71 -10.50 15.70
N GLU A 338 13.76 -10.52 17.03
CA GLU A 338 13.44 -11.70 17.83
C GLU A 338 11.93 -11.99 17.83
N SER A 339 11.09 -10.96 17.94
CA SER A 339 9.63 -11.08 17.77
C SER A 339 9.28 -11.55 16.37
N GLN A 340 10.01 -11.11 15.34
CA GLN A 340 9.87 -11.61 13.96
C GLN A 340 10.30 -13.07 13.84
N LYS A 341 11.40 -13.50 14.47
CA LYS A 341 11.78 -14.92 14.50
C LYS A 341 10.71 -15.78 15.18
N VAL A 342 10.21 -15.35 16.33
CA VAL A 342 9.14 -16.07 17.07
C VAL A 342 7.87 -16.16 16.23
N TYR A 343 7.46 -15.06 15.58
CA TYR A 343 6.29 -15.04 14.71
C TYR A 343 6.44 -15.96 13.49
N VAL A 344 7.61 -15.95 12.84
CA VAL A 344 7.92 -16.86 11.72
C VAL A 344 7.92 -18.32 12.19
N GLN A 345 8.47 -18.62 13.37
CA GLN A 345 8.43 -19.96 13.95
C GLN A 345 7.00 -20.43 14.22
N GLN A 346 6.13 -19.57 14.73
CA GLN A 346 4.71 -19.87 14.95
C GLN A 346 3.99 -20.19 13.62
N ILE A 347 4.18 -19.38 12.58
CA ILE A 347 3.59 -19.62 11.26
C ILE A 347 4.06 -20.95 10.67
N VAL A 348 5.36 -21.22 10.72
CA VAL A 348 5.94 -22.48 10.24
C VAL A 348 5.36 -23.68 10.99
N GLN A 349 5.15 -23.55 12.31
CA GLN A 349 4.56 -24.59 13.14
C GLN A 349 3.08 -24.84 12.77
N THR A 350 2.27 -23.79 12.63
CA THR A 350 0.86 -23.91 12.20
C THR A 350 0.74 -24.55 10.81
N MET A 351 1.64 -24.22 9.87
CA MET A 351 1.67 -24.85 8.55
C MET A 351 2.01 -26.34 8.63
N LYS A 352 2.97 -26.74 9.46
CA LYS A 352 3.31 -28.16 9.67
C LYS A 352 2.14 -28.96 10.24
N GLU A 353 1.42 -28.40 11.21
CA GLU A 353 0.24 -29.04 11.83
C GLU A 353 -0.92 -29.20 10.84
N SER A 354 -1.12 -28.21 9.97
CA SER A 354 -2.12 -28.23 8.89
C SER A 354 -1.84 -29.33 7.86
N VAL A 355 -0.57 -29.53 7.49
CA VAL A 355 -0.15 -30.58 6.55
C VAL A 355 -0.26 -31.96 7.19
N SER A 356 0.04 -32.08 8.49
CA SER A 356 -0.11 -33.34 9.24
C SER A 356 -1.58 -33.78 9.32
N HIS A 357 -2.51 -32.86 9.59
CA HIS A 357 -3.95 -33.16 9.64
C HIS A 357 -4.55 -33.58 8.29
N ARG A 358 -4.00 -33.12 7.16
CA ARG A 358 -4.43 -33.59 5.83
C ARG A 358 -3.93 -35.01 5.51
N ARG A 359 -2.79 -35.42 6.06
CA ARG A 359 -2.27 -36.78 5.85
C ARG A 359 -3.04 -37.84 6.63
N THR A 360 -3.65 -37.51 7.76
CA THR A 360 -4.41 -38.49 8.57
C THR A 360 -5.86 -38.69 8.08
N THR A 361 -6.41 -37.77 7.30
CA THR A 361 -7.81 -37.82 6.83
C THR A 361 -8.00 -38.50 5.48
N THR A 362 -6.94 -38.85 4.75
CA THR A 362 -7.02 -39.44 3.40
C THR A 362 -6.95 -40.97 3.39
N THR A 363 -7.05 -41.63 4.55
CA THR A 363 -7.05 -43.11 4.68
C THR A 363 -8.42 -43.63 5.14
N LYS A 364 -9.51 -43.17 4.53
CA LYS A 364 -10.81 -43.86 4.62
C LYS A 364 -11.01 -44.72 3.38
N LYS A 365 -10.96 -46.03 3.63
CA LYS A 365 -11.14 -47.15 2.72
C LYS A 365 -12.34 -46.96 1.78
N PHE A 366 -12.08 -47.11 0.48
CA PHE A 366 -13.09 -47.55 -0.48
C PHE A 366 -13.55 -48.96 -0.09
N LEU A 367 -14.86 -49.13 0.14
CA LEU A 367 -15.53 -50.42 0.18
C LEU A 367 -16.10 -50.73 -1.22
N PRO A 368 -16.16 -52.00 -1.64
CA PRO A 368 -16.59 -52.39 -2.97
C PRO A 368 -18.12 -52.42 -3.09
N THR A 369 -18.54 -52.13 -4.31
CA THR A 369 -19.91 -52.11 -4.83
C THR A 369 -20.53 -53.52 -4.84
N GLU A 370 -21.69 -53.68 -4.22
CA GLU A 370 -22.63 -54.78 -4.48
C GLU A 370 -23.98 -54.21 -4.91
N GLN A 371 -24.68 -55.01 -5.71
CA GLN A 371 -25.78 -54.68 -6.61
C GLN A 371 -27.18 -54.71 -5.96
N LEU A 372 -28.17 -54.24 -6.73
CA LEU A 372 -29.64 -54.36 -6.61
C LEU A 372 -30.25 -53.41 -5.56
N GLU A 373 -31.39 -52.75 -5.78
CA GLU A 373 -32.55 -53.05 -6.60
C GLU A 373 -33.41 -51.78 -6.82
N THR A 374 -34.30 -51.85 -7.80
CA THR A 374 -35.24 -50.83 -8.27
C THR A 374 -36.34 -50.44 -7.26
N SER A 375 -36.72 -49.17 -7.19
CA SER A 375 -38.14 -48.70 -7.16
C SER A 375 -38.27 -47.17 -7.04
N ASP A 376 -38.96 -46.62 -8.03
CA ASP A 376 -40.07 -45.66 -7.98
C ASP A 376 -40.10 -44.44 -7.03
N VAL A 377 -40.24 -43.29 -7.70
CA VAL A 377 -41.21 -42.20 -7.49
C VAL A 377 -41.16 -41.42 -6.15
N ILE A 378 -40.87 -40.11 -6.23
CA ILE A 378 -41.82 -39.00 -5.94
C ILE A 378 -41.10 -37.66 -6.19
N SER A 379 -41.80 -36.85 -6.97
CA SER A 379 -41.63 -35.42 -7.24
C SER A 379 -41.91 -34.52 -6.03
N ALA A 380 -41.09 -33.48 -5.83
CA ALA A 380 -41.44 -32.14 -5.32
C ALA A 380 -40.14 -31.33 -5.29
N GLY A 381 -39.99 -30.13 -5.84
CA GLY A 381 -40.92 -29.01 -5.92
C GLY A 381 -40.17 -27.80 -5.35
N LEU A 382 -39.42 -27.09 -6.19
CA LEU A 382 -38.81 -25.81 -5.83
C LEU A 382 -39.60 -24.69 -6.52
N PRO A 383 -40.18 -23.73 -5.76
CA PRO A 383 -40.95 -22.65 -6.35
C PRO A 383 -40.03 -21.54 -6.89
N ALA A 384 -40.39 -21.09 -8.08
CA ALA A 384 -39.92 -19.88 -8.72
C ALA A 384 -40.24 -18.64 -7.87
N TRP A 385 -39.31 -17.67 -7.88
CA TRP A 385 -39.63 -16.29 -7.57
C TRP A 385 -39.24 -15.41 -8.76
N GLN A 386 -40.29 -14.84 -9.37
CA GLN A 386 -40.37 -13.76 -10.35
C GLN A 386 -39.60 -12.53 -9.81
N SER A 387 -38.82 -11.73 -10.54
CA SER A 387 -38.98 -11.02 -11.82
C SER A 387 -40.18 -10.06 -11.88
N GLN A 388 -39.94 -8.79 -11.50
CA GLN A 388 -40.66 -7.58 -11.93
C GLN A 388 -39.74 -6.39 -11.65
N SER A 389 -39.24 -5.68 -12.67
CA SER A 389 -39.83 -4.49 -13.32
C SER A 389 -39.47 -3.23 -12.50
N ASP A 390 -39.12 -2.04 -13.02
CA ASP A 390 -39.34 -1.38 -14.29
C ASP A 390 -38.23 -0.32 -14.52
N VAL A 391 -37.87 -0.11 -15.79
CA VAL A 391 -37.07 1.02 -16.28
C VAL A 391 -37.98 1.93 -17.09
N PRO A 392 -38.05 3.24 -16.82
CA PRO A 392 -38.60 4.20 -17.78
C PRO A 392 -37.48 4.80 -18.64
N LEU A 393 -37.61 4.58 -19.94
CA LEU A 393 -36.87 5.22 -21.04
C LEU A 393 -37.66 6.45 -21.51
N GLN A 394 -37.12 7.65 -21.32
CA GLN A 394 -37.46 8.92 -22.00
C GLN A 394 -36.22 9.84 -21.86
N MET A 395 -35.76 10.66 -22.80
CA MET A 395 -36.22 11.06 -24.12
C MET A 395 -35.03 11.71 -24.87
N GLN A 396 -34.92 11.41 -26.17
CA GLN A 396 -34.61 12.27 -27.32
C GLN A 396 -33.50 13.35 -27.30
N MET A 397 -32.55 13.13 -28.24
CA MET A 397 -32.15 14.02 -29.34
C MET A 397 -32.11 15.54 -29.12
N ILE A 398 -30.92 16.12 -29.23
CA ILE A 398 -30.71 17.37 -29.99
C ILE A 398 -29.44 17.21 -30.86
N LEU A 399 -29.67 17.22 -32.18
CA LEU A 399 -28.68 17.53 -33.22
C LEU A 399 -28.65 19.06 -33.42
N LYS A 400 -27.47 19.67 -33.35
CA LYS A 400 -27.01 20.85 -34.14
C LYS A 400 -25.47 20.78 -34.14
N SER A 401 -24.76 20.42 -35.20
CA SER A 401 -24.49 21.17 -36.45
C SER A 401 -24.03 22.60 -36.21
N GLU A 402 -22.72 22.83 -36.15
CA GLU A 402 -22.09 24.06 -36.64
C GLU A 402 -20.75 23.71 -37.31
N ASP A 403 -20.71 23.90 -38.62
CA ASP A 403 -19.50 24.04 -39.43
C ASP A 403 -18.92 25.45 -39.22
N LYS A 404 -17.60 25.51 -38.96
CA LYS A 404 -16.65 26.38 -39.68
C LYS A 404 -15.20 26.04 -39.31
#